data_AF-A0A7S8WJW3-F1
#
_entry.id   AF-A0A7S8WJW3-F1
#
_cell.length_a   1.000
_cell.length_b   1.000
_cell.length_c   1.000
_cell.angle_alpha   90.00
_cell.angle_beta   90.00
_cell.angle_gamma   90.00
#
_symmetry.space_group_name_H-M   'P 1'
#
loop_
_entity.id
_entity.type
_entity.pdbx_description
1 polymer ?
#
loop_
_entity_poly.entity_id
_entity_poly.type
_entity_poly.pdbx_seq_one_letter_code
_entity_poly.pdbx_strand_id
1 'polypeptide(L)'
;MKGTLLLLALLVIGELGFQTTEACAPFVGAYVKILGGNRLALNAYLSMFQATAAERVAFEKIQDCFNEEPLTTKLKSPQIMMSILFSSECKAYYPEDSVNKMADMFKLDSIN
;
A
#
# COMPACT_ATOMS: atom_id res chain seq x y z
N MET A 1 -18.17 4.27 15.13
CA MET A 1 -17.36 5.09 14.20
C MET A 1 -16.07 4.33 13.89
N LYS A 2 -16.02 3.52 12.82
CA LYS A 2 -14.91 2.55 12.61
C LYS A 2 -14.45 2.36 11.15
N GLY A 3 -15.28 2.74 10.16
CA GLY A 3 -14.85 2.85 8.76
C GLY A 3 -13.97 4.07 8.47
N THR A 4 -13.73 4.92 9.47
CA THR A 4 -12.82 6.05 9.30
C THR A 4 -11.37 5.64 9.42
N LEU A 5 -11.01 4.50 10.01
CA LEU A 5 -9.63 4.22 10.43
C LEU A 5 -8.65 4.04 9.25
N LEU A 6 -9.11 3.50 8.11
CA LEU A 6 -8.28 3.23 6.94
C LEU A 6 -8.09 4.50 6.08
N LEU A 7 -9.18 5.25 5.89
CA LEU A 7 -9.12 6.62 5.37
C LEU A 7 -8.30 7.55 6.27
N LEU A 8 -8.43 7.42 7.59
CA LEU A 8 -7.64 8.18 8.56
C LEU A 8 -6.18 7.74 8.48
N ALA A 9 -5.84 6.47 8.33
CA ALA A 9 -4.46 6.04 8.12
C ALA A 9 -3.86 6.65 6.83
N LEU A 10 -4.63 6.71 5.74
CA LEU A 10 -4.22 7.38 4.50
C LEU A 10 -4.09 8.91 4.64
N LEU A 11 -5.03 9.56 5.34
CA LEU A 11 -5.02 11.00 5.63
C LEU A 11 -3.96 11.40 6.66
N VAL A 12 -3.65 10.53 7.63
CA VAL A 12 -2.67 10.75 8.70
C VAL A 12 -1.24 10.74 8.16
N ILE A 13 -0.98 9.98 7.09
CA ILE A 13 0.31 10.03 6.37
C ILE A 13 0.50 11.39 5.67
N GLY A 14 -0.59 12.05 5.23
CA GLY A 14 -0.54 13.30 4.48
C GLY A 14 -0.61 14.59 5.32
N GLU A 15 -1.45 14.65 6.37
CA GLU A 15 -1.73 15.91 7.09
C GLU A 15 -1.38 15.92 8.59
N LEU A 16 -1.28 14.77 9.27
CA LEU A 16 -1.23 14.74 10.75
C LEU A 16 0.04 14.18 11.38
N GLY A 17 0.96 13.58 10.60
CA GLY A 17 2.31 13.23 11.08
C GLY A 17 2.36 12.35 12.34
N PHE A 18 1.28 11.65 12.68
CA PHE A 18 1.17 10.84 13.90
C PHE A 18 1.34 9.35 13.54
N GLN A 19 2.31 8.70 14.17
CA GLN A 19 2.68 7.28 13.97
C GLN A 19 2.87 6.88 12.48
N THR A 20 3.76 7.58 11.79
CA THR A 20 4.16 7.29 10.40
C THR A 20 4.66 5.86 10.18
N THR A 21 5.18 5.20 11.22
CA THR A 21 5.70 3.82 11.13
C THR A 21 4.61 2.75 11.07
N GLU A 22 3.53 2.90 11.82
CA GLU A 22 2.47 1.90 11.90
C GLU A 22 1.58 1.88 10.67
N ALA A 23 1.39 3.01 9.98
CA ALA A 23 0.55 3.12 8.78
C ALA A 23 1.29 2.79 7.48
N CYS A 24 2.63 2.86 7.48
CA CYS A 24 3.44 2.64 6.28
C CYS A 24 3.41 1.18 5.79
N ALA A 25 3.55 0.21 6.70
CA ALA A 25 3.46 -1.20 6.37
C ALA A 25 2.04 -1.62 5.86
N PRO A 26 0.94 -1.16 6.49
CA PRO A 26 -0.42 -1.27 5.94
C PRO A 26 -0.59 -0.70 4.53
N PHE A 27 -0.05 0.50 4.29
CA PHE A 27 -0.11 1.14 2.99
C PHE A 27 0.61 0.34 1.91
N VAL A 28 1.88 -0.01 2.16
CA VAL A 28 2.70 -0.80 1.22
C VAL A 28 2.06 -2.16 0.98
N GLY A 29 1.55 -2.83 2.03
CA GLY A 29 0.85 -4.10 1.91
C GLY A 29 -0.41 -4.00 1.05
N ALA A 30 -1.24 -2.97 1.22
CA ALA A 30 -2.41 -2.75 0.35
C ALA A 30 -1.99 -2.48 -1.10
N TYR A 31 -0.95 -1.67 -1.30
CA TYR A 31 -0.42 -1.33 -2.62
C TYR A 31 0.09 -2.56 -3.37
N VAL A 32 0.89 -3.43 -2.75
CA VAL A 32 1.36 -4.65 -3.42
C VAL A 32 0.23 -5.63 -3.74
N LYS A 33 -0.82 -5.70 -2.90
CA LYS A 33 -2.01 -6.52 -3.19
C LYS A 33 -2.87 -5.95 -4.32
N ILE A 34 -2.91 -4.63 -4.49
CA ILE A 34 -3.47 -4.00 -5.69
C ILE A 34 -2.67 -4.45 -6.92
N LEU A 35 -1.34 -4.30 -6.90
CA LEU A 35 -0.48 -4.64 -8.04
C LEU A 35 -0.56 -6.13 -8.43
N GLY A 36 -0.71 -7.02 -7.46
CA GLY A 36 -0.83 -8.46 -7.69
C GLY A 36 -2.13 -8.90 -8.37
N GLY A 37 -3.12 -8.00 -8.53
CA GLY A 37 -4.34 -8.28 -9.30
C GLY A 37 -5.31 -9.30 -8.72
N ASN A 38 -4.97 -9.97 -7.61
CA ASN A 38 -5.80 -11.01 -6.99
C ASN A 38 -6.82 -10.40 -6.02
N ARG A 39 -8.11 -10.54 -6.38
CA ARG A 39 -9.24 -10.00 -5.63
C ARG A 39 -9.41 -10.59 -4.23
N LEU A 40 -9.17 -11.89 -4.09
CA LEU A 40 -9.29 -12.59 -2.82
C LEU A 40 -8.18 -12.13 -1.86
N ALA A 41 -6.95 -12.00 -2.35
CA ALA A 41 -5.82 -11.54 -1.58
C ALA A 41 -6.00 -10.09 -1.11
N LEU A 42 -6.46 -9.19 -1.98
CA LEU A 42 -6.78 -7.81 -1.64
C LEU A 42 -7.88 -7.74 -0.56
N ASN A 43 -8.98 -8.47 -0.75
CA ASN A 43 -10.08 -8.46 0.22
C ASN A 43 -9.71 -9.11 1.56
N ALA A 44 -8.88 -10.16 1.56
CA ALA A 44 -8.36 -10.76 2.78
C ALA A 44 -7.52 -9.76 3.56
N TYR A 45 -6.66 -9.01 2.86
CA TYR A 45 -5.84 -7.96 3.47
C TYR A 45 -6.69 -6.83 4.07
N LEU A 46 -7.64 -6.28 3.30
CA LEU A 46 -8.54 -5.22 3.75
C LEU A 46 -9.43 -5.65 4.94
N SER A 47 -9.70 -6.95 5.08
CA SER A 47 -10.46 -7.48 6.22
C SER A 47 -9.71 -7.34 7.54
N MET A 48 -8.37 -7.38 7.53
CA MET A 48 -7.55 -7.16 8.73
C MET A 48 -7.76 -5.75 9.31
N PHE A 49 -8.14 -4.79 8.45
CA PHE A 49 -8.42 -3.41 8.81
C PHE A 49 -9.92 -3.09 8.90
N GLN A 50 -10.77 -4.12 8.89
CA GLN A 50 -12.23 -3.99 8.97
C GLN A 50 -12.81 -3.04 7.90
N ALA A 51 -12.23 -3.05 6.70
CA ALA A 51 -12.69 -2.21 5.60
C ALA A 51 -14.18 -2.46 5.29
N THR A 52 -14.92 -1.37 5.17
CA THR A 52 -16.32 -1.33 4.78
C THR A 52 -16.53 -1.84 3.35
N ALA A 53 -17.77 -2.17 2.99
CA ALA A 53 -18.10 -2.59 1.63
C ALA A 53 -17.74 -1.52 0.58
N ALA A 54 -17.98 -0.24 0.88
CA ALA A 54 -17.65 0.87 -0.02
C ALA A 54 -16.13 1.03 -0.20
N GLU A 55 -15.35 0.91 0.88
CA GLU A 55 -13.89 0.98 0.79
C GLU A 55 -13.32 -0.18 -0.03
N ARG A 56 -13.84 -1.39 0.16
CA ARG A 56 -13.45 -2.54 -0.67
C ARG A 56 -13.65 -2.23 -2.14
N VAL A 57 -14.87 -1.81 -2.53
CA VAL A 57 -15.18 -1.45 -3.92
C VAL A 57 -14.24 -0.37 -4.46
N ALA A 58 -13.79 0.58 -3.64
CA ALA A 58 -12.83 1.59 -4.07
C ALA A 58 -11.44 0.99 -4.37
N PHE A 59 -10.86 0.22 -3.45
CA PHE A 59 -9.56 -0.45 -3.65
C PHE A 59 -9.58 -1.42 -4.83
N GLU A 60 -10.70 -2.10 -4.96
CA GLU A 60 -11.02 -3.00 -6.05
C GLU A 60 -10.99 -2.33 -7.43
N LYS A 61 -11.57 -1.13 -7.55
CA LYS A 61 -11.50 -0.35 -8.80
C LYS A 61 -10.08 0.08 -9.13
N ILE A 62 -9.26 0.40 -8.12
CA ILE A 62 -7.84 0.74 -8.32
C ILE A 62 -7.10 -0.49 -8.86
N GLN A 63 -7.37 -1.67 -8.31
CA GLN A 63 -6.82 -2.94 -8.82
C GLN A 63 -7.26 -3.23 -10.26
N ASP A 64 -8.53 -2.95 -10.60
CA ASP A 64 -9.03 -3.11 -11.97
C ASP A 64 -8.27 -2.18 -12.95
N CYS A 65 -8.06 -0.91 -12.58
CA CYS A 65 -7.23 0.01 -13.37
C CYS A 65 -5.81 -0.53 -13.59
N PHE A 66 -5.15 -1.04 -12.54
CA PHE A 66 -3.84 -1.65 -12.71
C PHE A 66 -3.87 -2.89 -13.58
N ASN A 67 -4.91 -3.72 -13.49
CA ASN A 67 -5.04 -4.94 -14.28
C ASN A 67 -5.18 -4.66 -15.78
N GLU A 68 -5.84 -3.57 -16.15
CA GLU A 68 -6.03 -3.12 -17.53
C GLU A 68 -4.77 -2.48 -18.16
N GLU A 69 -3.82 -2.03 -17.34
CA GLU A 69 -2.59 -1.39 -17.81
C GLU A 69 -1.60 -2.36 -18.48
N PRO A 70 -0.78 -1.88 -19.44
CA PRO A 70 0.32 -2.65 -20.01
C PRO A 70 1.32 -3.12 -18.95
N LEU A 71 1.99 -4.26 -19.23
CA LEU A 71 3.00 -4.82 -18.34
C LEU A 71 4.13 -3.83 -18.01
N THR A 72 4.46 -2.93 -18.94
CA THR A 72 5.45 -1.86 -18.74
C THR A 72 5.03 -0.88 -17.65
N THR A 73 3.75 -0.50 -17.57
CA THR A 73 3.21 0.34 -16.50
C THR A 73 3.21 -0.42 -15.18
N LYS A 74 2.74 -1.68 -15.18
CA LYS A 74 2.72 -2.56 -13.99
C LYS A 74 4.10 -2.73 -13.34
N LEU A 75 5.18 -2.74 -14.13
CA LEU A 75 6.55 -2.82 -13.63
C LEU A 75 7.12 -1.46 -13.19
N LYS A 76 6.78 -0.38 -13.89
CA LYS A 76 7.31 0.96 -13.56
C LYS A 76 6.66 1.57 -12.32
N SER A 77 5.36 1.37 -12.12
CA SER A 77 4.65 1.91 -10.95
C SER A 77 5.27 1.51 -9.61
N PRO A 78 5.58 0.21 -9.33
CA PRO A 78 6.27 -0.16 -8.10
C PRO A 78 7.69 0.39 -8.01
N GLN A 79 8.42 0.53 -9.14
CA GLN A 79 9.75 1.15 -9.13
C GLN A 79 9.69 2.63 -8.72
N ILE A 80 8.70 3.37 -9.23
CA ILE A 80 8.47 4.76 -8.85
C ILE A 80 8.12 4.84 -7.37
N MET A 81 7.19 4.00 -6.89
CA MET A 81 6.82 3.98 -5.48
C MET A 81 8.01 3.67 -4.57
N MET A 82 8.83 2.67 -4.91
CA MET A 82 10.06 2.35 -4.18
C MET A 82 11.05 3.53 -4.18
N SER A 83 11.21 4.22 -5.32
CA SER A 83 12.12 5.37 -5.40
C SER A 83 11.70 6.51 -4.49
N ILE A 84 10.38 6.72 -4.30
CA ILE A 84 9.82 7.72 -3.39
C ILE A 84 10.03 7.27 -1.94
N LEU A 85 9.60 6.06 -1.59
CA LEU A 85 9.65 5.55 -0.20
C LEU A 85 11.08 5.40 0.33
N PHE A 86 12.04 5.07 -0.55
CA PHE A 86 13.44 4.87 -0.19
C PHE A 86 14.36 6.06 -0.51
N SER A 87 13.78 7.21 -0.89
CA SER A 87 14.52 8.46 -1.03
C SER A 87 15.14 8.90 0.30
N SER A 88 16.20 9.71 0.25
CA SER A 88 16.84 10.25 1.46
C SER A 88 15.86 11.06 2.31
N GLU A 89 14.95 11.78 1.66
CA GLU A 89 13.93 12.60 2.29
C GLU A 89 12.92 11.74 3.06
N CYS A 90 12.38 10.68 2.43
CA CYS A 90 11.42 9.80 3.10
C CYS A 90 12.07 8.98 4.22
N LYS A 91 13.29 8.46 4.01
CA LYS A 91 14.02 7.70 5.03
C LYS A 91 14.28 8.49 6.32
N ALA A 92 14.36 9.82 6.25
CA ALA A 92 14.50 10.65 7.44
C ALA A 92 13.30 10.56 8.41
N TYR A 93 12.13 10.11 7.92
CA TYR A 93 10.90 9.98 8.71
C TYR A 93 10.61 8.56 9.21
N TYR A 94 11.43 7.57 8.83
CA TYR A 94 11.20 6.17 9.17
C TYR A 94 12.43 5.56 9.87
N PRO A 95 12.22 4.77 10.94
CA PRO A 95 13.27 3.95 11.50
C PRO A 95 13.66 2.83 10.51
N GLU A 96 14.89 2.36 10.64
CA GLU A 96 15.52 1.43 9.69
C GLU A 96 14.76 0.08 9.58
N ASP A 97 14.14 -0.36 10.68
CA ASP A 97 13.30 -1.56 10.71
C ASP A 97 12.07 -1.45 9.79
N SER A 98 11.44 -0.28 9.75
CA SER A 98 10.30 0.02 8.89
C SER A 98 10.70 0.01 7.42
N VAL A 99 11.89 0.57 7.12
CA VAL A 99 12.48 0.55 5.77
C VAL A 99 12.72 -0.88 5.30
N ASN A 100 13.31 -1.72 6.15
CA ASN A 100 13.56 -3.12 5.83
C ASN A 100 12.26 -3.90 5.59
N LYS A 101 11.26 -3.70 6.46
CA LYS A 101 9.94 -4.35 6.33
C LYS A 101 9.24 -3.97 5.03
N MET A 102 9.29 -2.69 4.63
CA MET A 102 8.76 -2.25 3.34
C MET A 102 9.48 -2.91 2.17
N ALA A 103 10.81 -2.96 2.21
CA ALA A 103 11.61 -3.57 1.15
C ALA A 103 11.28 -5.05 0.96
N ASP A 104 11.03 -5.78 2.04
CA ASP A 104 10.68 -7.20 1.96
C ASP A 104 9.27 -7.42 1.38
N MET A 105 8.30 -6.55 1.65
CA MET A 105 6.98 -6.61 1.01
C MET A 105 7.06 -6.47 -0.51
N PHE A 106 7.93 -5.59 -1.01
CA PHE A 106 8.16 -5.44 -2.45
C PHE A 106 8.89 -6.63 -3.10
N LYS A 107 9.77 -7.32 -2.34
CA LYS A 107 10.45 -8.54 -2.83
C LYS A 107 9.51 -9.74 -2.91
N LEU A 108 8.59 -9.90 -1.95
CA LEU A 108 7.69 -11.06 -1.86
C LEU A 108 6.74 -11.18 -3.07
N ASP A 109 6.30 -10.05 -3.64
CA ASP A 109 5.42 -10.04 -4.81
C ASP A 109 6.20 -9.96 -6.15
N SER A 110 7.54 -10.01 -6.14
CA SER A 110 8.38 -10.12 -7.35
C SER A 110 8.70 -11.57 -7.78
N ILE A 111 8.21 -12.55 -7.01
CA ILE A 111 8.49 -13.99 -7.17
C ILE A 111 7.25 -14.79 -7.64
N ASN A 112 6.09 -14.15 -7.82
CA ASN A 112 4.88 -14.78 -8.38
C ASN A 112 4.45 -14.13 -9.71
#